data_AF-Q21QH6-F1
#
_entry.id   AF-Q21QH6-F1
#
_cell.length_a   1.000
_cell.length_b   1.000
_cell.length_c   1.000
_cell.angle_alpha   90.00
_cell.angle_beta   90.00
_cell.angle_gamma   90.00
#
_symmetry.space_group_name_H-M   'P 1'
#
loop_
_entity.id
_entity.type
_entity.pdbx_description
1 polymer ?
#
loop_
_entity_poly.entity_id
_entity_poly.type
_entity_poly.pdbx_seq_one_letter_code
_entity_poly.pdbx_strand_id
1 'polypeptide(L)'
;MQLHEVNRHLEMCGYAPLGEQEVQAIAQGAGPIWLAWLVGCSQLQKDSAHWGDLRAAVMAVSVVTSQVLRALRLTPNLTERVQAFLRVGKPLRAAVTVYLAQVTSSELKSQAAAFIGSSMGAAPQDMSTSIERKVHRVYGTKAAVTFEYAKTRDGRSCLQVEGAGRDSRSQGFNWSDKIILQFSDSEAMQVLAVLRNWLPSVEFANHGAARDKRMTLTKQAQAGYLVSIRQATVARVVPLPTFEAFKVVSLIMRVLGDNSPHLDPAMIAQMCQEMATSAA
;
A
#
# COMPACT_ATOMS: atom_id res chain seq x y z
N MET A 1 -22.98 -2.76 23.03
CA MET A 1 -24.00 -2.12 22.17
C MET A 1 -24.98 -3.20 21.75
N GLN A 2 -26.27 -2.96 21.93
CA GLN A 2 -27.32 -3.94 21.60
C GLN A 2 -27.51 -4.03 20.07
N LEU A 3 -28.01 -5.15 19.52
CA LEU A 3 -28.13 -5.34 18.07
C LEU A 3 -28.90 -4.22 17.37
N HIS A 4 -30.02 -3.78 17.96
CA HIS A 4 -30.84 -2.69 17.41
C HIS A 4 -30.08 -1.36 17.30
N GLU A 5 -29.14 -1.06 18.21
CA GLU A 5 -28.29 0.14 18.15
C GLU A 5 -27.23 0.00 17.06
N VAL A 6 -26.64 -1.19 16.93
CA VAL A 6 -25.69 -1.50 15.84
C VAL A 6 -26.36 -1.27 14.49
N ASN A 7 -27.56 -1.82 14.28
CA ASN A 7 -28.28 -1.70 13.03
C ASN A 7 -28.70 -0.25 12.74
N ARG A 8 -29.09 0.53 13.76
CA ARG A 8 -29.35 1.97 13.60
C ARG A 8 -28.13 2.72 13.06
N HIS A 9 -26.94 2.47 13.60
CA HIS A 9 -25.71 3.11 13.09
C HIS A 9 -25.31 2.62 11.69
N LEU A 10 -25.57 1.34 11.37
CA LEU A 10 -25.32 0.80 10.03
C LEU A 10 -26.24 1.45 8.99
N GLU A 11 -27.52 1.63 9.31
CA GLU A 11 -28.49 2.35 8.48
C GLU A 11 -28.06 3.80 8.25
N MET A 12 -27.57 4.49 9.29
CA MET A 12 -26.99 5.84 9.14
C MET A 12 -25.77 5.87 8.21
N CYS A 13 -25.02 4.76 8.10
CA CYS A 13 -23.90 4.61 7.15
C CYS A 13 -24.36 4.11 5.76
N GLY A 14 -25.66 3.89 5.55
CA GLY A 14 -26.23 3.40 4.30
C GLY A 14 -26.14 1.88 4.10
N TYR A 15 -25.91 1.09 5.15
CA TYR A 15 -25.88 -0.37 5.09
C TYR A 15 -27.19 -1.00 5.54
N ALA A 16 -27.49 -2.18 5.00
CA ALA A 16 -28.62 -2.99 5.46
C ALA A 16 -28.37 -3.54 6.89
N PRO A 17 -29.43 -3.80 7.66
CA PRO A 17 -29.32 -4.43 8.97
C PRO A 17 -28.62 -5.79 8.90
N LEU A 18 -27.83 -6.09 9.93
CA LEU A 18 -27.20 -7.39 10.14
C LEU A 18 -27.94 -8.17 11.22
N GLY A 19 -27.86 -9.51 11.14
CA GLY A 19 -28.30 -10.44 12.18
C GLY A 19 -27.26 -10.65 13.28
N GLU A 20 -27.66 -11.33 14.35
CA GLU A 20 -26.81 -11.56 15.53
C GLU A 20 -25.51 -12.29 15.20
N GLN A 21 -25.57 -13.34 14.36
CA GLN A 21 -24.40 -14.13 13.98
C GLN A 21 -23.34 -13.31 13.23
N GLU A 22 -23.78 -12.40 12.36
CA GLU A 22 -22.91 -11.56 11.55
C GLU A 22 -22.23 -10.50 12.41
N VAL A 23 -22.99 -9.86 13.31
CA VAL A 23 -22.46 -8.91 14.30
C VAL A 23 -21.48 -9.59 15.25
N GLN A 24 -21.79 -10.82 15.70
CA GLN A 24 -20.90 -11.60 16.55
C GLN A 24 -19.61 -11.97 15.82
N ALA A 25 -19.69 -12.37 14.54
CA ALA A 25 -18.52 -12.68 13.74
C ALA A 25 -17.63 -11.44 13.51
N ILE A 26 -18.23 -10.26 13.25
CA ILE A 26 -17.47 -9.01 13.18
C ILE A 26 -16.79 -8.71 14.51
N ALA A 27 -17.50 -8.84 15.63
CA ALA A 27 -16.93 -8.60 16.95
C ALA A 27 -15.76 -9.56 17.27
N GLN A 28 -15.85 -10.83 16.87
CA GLN A 28 -14.77 -11.81 17.04
C GLN A 28 -13.59 -11.55 16.11
N GLY A 29 -13.84 -11.11 14.86
CA GLY A 29 -12.79 -10.92 13.85
C GLY A 29 -12.08 -9.57 13.94
N ALA A 30 -12.83 -8.49 14.18
CA ALA A 30 -12.33 -7.12 14.29
C ALA A 30 -11.98 -6.72 15.73
N GLY A 31 -12.51 -7.45 16.72
CA GLY A 31 -12.43 -7.08 18.13
C GLY A 31 -13.44 -6.00 18.53
N PRO A 32 -13.45 -5.61 19.82
CA PRO A 32 -14.41 -4.64 20.36
C PRO A 32 -14.27 -3.24 19.75
N ILE A 33 -13.13 -2.94 19.12
CA ILE A 33 -12.83 -1.64 18.49
C ILE A 33 -13.77 -1.32 17.32
N TRP A 34 -14.37 -2.32 16.68
CA TRP A 34 -15.25 -2.10 15.54
C TRP A 34 -16.49 -1.28 15.90
N LEU A 35 -16.98 -1.38 17.15
CA LEU A 35 -18.12 -0.58 17.60
C LEU A 35 -17.75 0.92 17.62
N ALA A 36 -16.50 1.25 17.99
CA ALA A 36 -15.99 2.62 17.91
C ALA A 36 -15.86 3.09 16.45
N TRP A 37 -15.43 2.21 15.54
CA TRP A 37 -15.44 2.51 14.10
C TRP A 37 -16.84 2.82 13.59
N LEU A 38 -17.82 1.99 13.96
CA LEU A 38 -19.21 2.15 13.53
C LEU A 38 -19.79 3.48 14.00
N VAL A 39 -19.61 3.83 15.27
CA VAL A 39 -20.07 5.12 15.82
C VAL A 39 -19.40 6.28 15.07
N GLY A 40 -18.06 6.25 14.92
CA GLY A 40 -17.33 7.30 14.21
C GLY A 40 -17.74 7.43 12.73
N CYS A 41 -17.97 6.31 12.04
CA CYS A 41 -18.46 6.30 10.67
C CYS A 41 -19.90 6.80 10.55
N SER A 42 -20.77 6.55 11.53
CA SER A 42 -22.14 7.07 11.47
C SER A 42 -22.20 8.61 11.58
N GLN A 43 -21.19 9.21 12.23
CA GLN A 43 -21.07 10.65 12.39
C GLN A 43 -20.33 11.32 11.23
N LEU A 44 -19.18 10.76 10.83
CA LEU A 44 -18.27 11.35 9.85
C LEU A 44 -18.43 10.76 8.45
N GLN A 45 -19.26 9.73 8.30
CA GLN A 45 -19.49 9.03 7.04
C GLN A 45 -18.15 8.64 6.38
N LYS A 46 -18.00 8.91 5.08
CA LYS A 46 -16.80 8.60 4.28
C LYS A 46 -15.53 9.30 4.77
N ASP A 47 -15.65 10.35 5.58
CA ASP A 47 -14.51 11.12 6.11
C ASP A 47 -13.92 10.48 7.37
N SER A 48 -14.57 9.44 7.93
CA SER A 48 -14.00 8.65 9.02
C SER A 48 -12.75 7.90 8.57
N ALA A 49 -11.68 7.96 9.38
CA ALA A 49 -10.46 7.19 9.16
C ALA A 49 -10.70 5.67 9.06
N HIS A 50 -11.80 5.18 9.64
CA HIS A 50 -12.17 3.76 9.68
C HIS A 50 -13.25 3.36 8.66
N TRP A 51 -13.65 4.27 7.76
CA TRP A 51 -14.68 3.97 6.75
C TRP A 51 -14.32 2.76 5.89
N GLY A 52 -13.03 2.65 5.54
CA GLY A 52 -12.51 1.52 4.77
C GLY A 52 -12.65 0.18 5.51
N ASP A 53 -12.39 0.17 6.81
CA ASP A 53 -12.39 -1.02 7.67
C ASP A 53 -13.82 -1.45 8.00
N LEU A 54 -14.71 -0.50 8.34
CA LEU A 54 -16.13 -0.77 8.54
C LEU A 54 -16.74 -1.42 7.30
N ARG A 55 -16.52 -0.82 6.13
CA ARG A 55 -17.01 -1.36 4.86
C ARG A 55 -16.45 -2.75 4.57
N ALA A 56 -15.20 -3.03 4.97
CA ALA A 56 -14.60 -4.35 4.77
C ALA A 56 -15.25 -5.39 5.69
N ALA A 57 -15.46 -5.07 6.98
CA ALA A 57 -16.13 -5.95 7.93
C ALA A 57 -17.58 -6.28 7.53
N VAL A 58 -18.35 -5.26 7.13
CA VAL A 58 -19.74 -5.42 6.68
C VAL A 58 -19.81 -6.24 5.38
N MET A 59 -18.91 -5.99 4.42
CA MET A 59 -18.86 -6.79 3.19
C MET A 59 -18.45 -8.23 3.47
N ALA A 60 -17.57 -8.47 4.44
CA ALA A 60 -17.07 -9.80 4.77
C ALA A 60 -18.19 -10.75 5.19
N VAL A 61 -19.21 -10.25 5.88
CA VAL A 61 -20.35 -11.04 6.37
C VAL A 61 -21.57 -11.00 5.44
N SER A 62 -21.52 -10.22 4.36
CA SER A 62 -22.66 -10.07 3.45
C SER A 62 -23.01 -11.38 2.73
N VAL A 63 -24.29 -11.53 2.40
CA VAL A 63 -24.82 -12.62 1.56
C VAL A 63 -24.11 -12.68 0.21
N VAL A 64 -23.79 -11.51 -0.35
CA VAL A 64 -23.06 -11.36 -1.61
C VAL A 64 -21.71 -12.07 -1.54
N THR A 65 -20.91 -11.79 -0.51
CA THR A 65 -19.62 -12.45 -0.31
C THR A 65 -19.79 -13.96 -0.08
N SER A 66 -20.86 -14.38 0.62
CA SER A 66 -21.16 -15.81 0.81
C SER A 66 -21.39 -16.53 -0.51
N GLN A 67 -22.10 -15.90 -1.45
CA GLN A 67 -22.38 -16.49 -2.77
C GLN A 67 -21.14 -16.53 -3.65
N VAL A 68 -20.31 -15.48 -3.64
CA VAL A 68 -19.03 -15.47 -4.38
C VAL A 68 -18.13 -16.59 -3.90
N LEU A 69 -17.93 -16.71 -2.58
CA LEU A 69 -17.08 -17.76 -2.00
C LEU A 69 -17.61 -19.15 -2.31
N ARG A 70 -18.93 -19.37 -2.22
CA ARG A 70 -19.55 -20.64 -2.58
C ARG A 70 -19.32 -21.02 -4.04
N ALA A 71 -19.41 -20.06 -4.96
CA ALA A 71 -19.16 -20.31 -6.37
C ALA A 71 -17.68 -20.65 -6.66
N LEU A 72 -16.77 -20.08 -5.88
CA LEU A 72 -15.35 -20.42 -5.89
C LEU A 72 -15.01 -21.70 -5.10
N ARG A 73 -16.03 -22.39 -4.55
CA ARG A 73 -15.89 -23.57 -3.69
C ARG A 73 -15.04 -23.32 -2.43
N LEU A 74 -15.04 -22.08 -1.95
CA LEU A 74 -14.41 -21.67 -0.70
C LEU A 74 -15.46 -21.62 0.41
N THR A 75 -15.17 -22.24 1.55
CA THR A 75 -16.09 -22.30 2.69
C THR A 75 -15.47 -21.81 4.01
N PRO A 76 -14.81 -20.63 4.04
CA PRO A 76 -14.32 -20.08 5.30
C PRO A 76 -15.48 -19.70 6.22
N ASN A 77 -15.28 -19.80 7.53
CA ASN A 77 -16.28 -19.33 8.48
C ASN A 77 -16.37 -17.79 8.50
N LEU A 78 -17.44 -17.23 9.08
CA LEU A 78 -17.66 -15.78 9.06
C LEU A 78 -16.54 -14.99 9.74
N THR A 79 -15.97 -15.50 10.83
CA THR A 79 -14.88 -14.83 11.56
C THR A 79 -13.60 -14.79 10.73
N GLU A 80 -13.23 -15.89 10.08
CA GLU A 80 -12.10 -15.96 9.14
C GLU A 80 -12.28 -15.00 7.96
N ARG A 81 -13.52 -14.91 7.44
CA ARG A 81 -13.86 -13.95 6.38
C ARG A 81 -13.61 -12.53 6.84
N VAL A 82 -14.10 -12.15 8.03
CA VAL A 82 -13.89 -10.81 8.59
C VAL A 82 -12.39 -10.51 8.72
N GLN A 83 -11.61 -11.42 9.29
CA GLN A 83 -10.16 -11.24 9.45
C GLN A 83 -9.45 -11.08 8.10
N ALA A 84 -9.80 -11.88 7.10
CA ALA A 84 -9.25 -11.78 5.75
C ALA A 84 -9.62 -10.43 5.10
N PHE A 85 -10.89 -10.03 5.16
CA PHE A 85 -11.34 -8.74 4.62
C PHE A 85 -10.72 -7.54 5.36
N LEU A 86 -10.44 -7.62 6.66
CA LEU A 86 -9.73 -6.53 7.35
C LEU A 86 -8.26 -6.47 6.95
N ARG A 87 -7.62 -7.62 6.75
CA ARG A 87 -6.21 -7.70 6.34
C ARG A 87 -5.98 -7.26 4.89
N VAL A 88 -6.85 -7.64 3.96
CA VAL A 88 -6.69 -7.43 2.50
C VAL A 88 -7.93 -6.83 1.83
N GLY A 89 -8.67 -5.98 2.55
CA GLY A 89 -10.04 -5.58 2.18
C GLY A 89 -10.22 -4.83 0.88
N LYS A 90 -9.25 -4.05 0.42
CA LYS A 90 -9.35 -3.37 -0.88
C LYS A 90 -9.25 -4.37 -2.06
N PRO A 91 -8.19 -5.20 -2.16
CA PRO A 91 -8.11 -6.25 -3.17
C PRO A 91 -9.30 -7.21 -3.16
N LEU A 92 -9.71 -7.67 -1.97
CA LEU A 92 -10.77 -8.67 -1.87
C LEU A 92 -12.14 -8.10 -2.27
N ARG A 93 -12.44 -6.85 -1.88
CA ARG A 93 -13.64 -6.16 -2.37
C ARG A 93 -13.62 -5.94 -3.88
N ALA A 94 -12.48 -5.56 -4.45
CA ALA A 94 -12.35 -5.40 -5.90
C ALA A 94 -12.57 -6.72 -6.64
N ALA A 95 -11.99 -7.82 -6.15
CA ALA A 95 -12.19 -9.16 -6.72
C ALA A 95 -13.67 -9.59 -6.66
N VAL A 96 -14.34 -9.36 -5.52
CA VAL A 96 -15.77 -9.63 -5.37
C VAL A 96 -16.58 -8.76 -6.35
N THR A 97 -16.26 -7.48 -6.52
CA THR A 97 -16.91 -6.61 -7.51
C THR A 97 -16.75 -7.11 -8.94
N VAL A 98 -15.54 -7.53 -9.34
CA VAL A 98 -15.27 -8.08 -10.69
C VAL A 98 -16.09 -9.35 -10.92
N TYR A 99 -16.13 -10.24 -9.94
CA TYR A 99 -16.93 -11.45 -10.02
C TYR A 99 -18.42 -11.12 -10.19
N LEU A 100 -18.96 -10.18 -9.42
CA LEU A 100 -20.37 -9.79 -9.49
C LEU A 100 -20.75 -9.11 -10.81
N ALA A 101 -19.81 -8.41 -11.45
CA ALA A 101 -20.02 -7.85 -12.79
C ALA A 101 -20.22 -8.93 -13.86
N GLN A 102 -19.69 -10.14 -13.64
CA GLN A 102 -19.81 -11.30 -14.52
C GLN A 102 -21.05 -12.15 -14.23
N VAL A 103 -21.73 -11.92 -13.10
CA VAL A 103 -22.95 -12.63 -12.71
C VAL A 103 -24.17 -12.02 -13.42
N THR A 104 -25.04 -12.85 -13.98
CA THR A 104 -26.21 -12.42 -14.76
C THR A 104 -27.44 -12.09 -13.91
N SER A 105 -27.48 -12.51 -12.64
CA SER A 105 -28.63 -12.27 -11.75
C SER A 105 -28.77 -10.78 -11.37
N SER A 106 -29.94 -10.20 -11.65
CA SER A 106 -30.30 -8.82 -11.30
C SER A 106 -30.45 -8.61 -9.79
N GLU A 107 -30.89 -9.63 -9.05
CA GLU A 107 -31.01 -9.60 -7.58
C GLU A 107 -29.65 -9.51 -6.90
N LEU A 108 -28.65 -10.19 -7.46
CA LEU A 108 -27.27 -10.12 -6.95
C LEU A 108 -26.64 -8.75 -7.21
N LYS A 109 -26.97 -8.13 -8.35
CA LYS A 109 -26.51 -6.77 -8.68
C LYS A 109 -27.16 -5.72 -7.78
N SER A 110 -28.45 -5.83 -7.46
CA SER A 110 -29.13 -4.88 -6.57
C SER A 110 -28.65 -4.99 -5.13
N GLN A 111 -28.46 -6.22 -4.62
CA GLN A 111 -27.87 -6.45 -3.31
C GLN A 111 -26.42 -5.94 -3.26
N ALA A 112 -25.62 -6.18 -4.30
CA ALA A 112 -24.25 -5.68 -4.40
C ALA A 112 -24.19 -4.14 -4.44
N ALA A 113 -25.11 -3.47 -5.14
CA ALA A 113 -25.14 -2.02 -5.23
C ALA A 113 -25.33 -1.33 -3.86
N ALA A 114 -26.13 -1.93 -2.97
CA ALA A 114 -26.33 -1.45 -1.60
C ALA A 114 -25.04 -1.52 -0.74
N PHE A 115 -24.18 -2.52 -0.96
CA PHE A 115 -22.92 -2.69 -0.21
C PHE A 115 -21.70 -2.05 -0.87
N ILE A 116 -21.73 -1.87 -2.19
CA ILE A 116 -20.62 -1.35 -2.99
C ILE A 116 -20.73 0.18 -3.19
N GLY A 117 -21.91 0.76 -2.97
CA GLY A 117 -22.21 2.17 -3.20
C GLY A 117 -22.53 2.44 -4.67
N SER A 118 -23.44 3.40 -4.92
CA SER A 118 -24.06 3.73 -6.23
C SER A 118 -23.12 4.24 -7.34
N SER A 119 -21.85 3.84 -7.37
CA SER A 119 -20.91 4.21 -8.45
C SER A 119 -20.86 3.15 -9.56
N MET A 120 -22.02 2.77 -10.10
CA MET A 120 -22.17 1.85 -11.25
C MET A 120 -22.54 2.60 -12.55
N GLY A 121 -22.05 3.85 -12.71
CA GLY A 121 -22.34 4.69 -13.88
C GLY A 121 -21.13 5.05 -14.75
N ALA A 122 -19.94 4.57 -14.43
CA ALA A 122 -18.77 4.76 -15.29
C ALA A 122 -18.24 3.38 -15.68
N ALA A 123 -18.14 3.14 -16.99
CA ALA A 123 -17.26 2.11 -17.52
C ALA A 123 -15.91 2.18 -16.77
N PRO A 124 -15.27 1.03 -16.48
CA PRO A 124 -14.07 1.01 -15.67
C PRO A 124 -12.97 1.82 -16.37
N GLN A 125 -12.83 3.09 -15.99
CA GLN A 125 -11.54 3.74 -16.05
C GLN A 125 -10.73 3.07 -14.96
N ASP A 126 -9.70 2.37 -15.39
CA ASP A 126 -8.68 1.70 -14.60
C ASP A 126 -8.37 2.49 -13.31
N MET A 127 -9.01 2.09 -12.23
CA MET A 127 -8.78 2.59 -10.88
C MET A 127 -8.41 1.41 -10.00
N SER A 128 -7.32 0.74 -10.38
CA SER A 128 -6.33 0.30 -9.41
C SER A 128 -5.83 1.53 -8.62
N THR A 129 -6.63 2.01 -7.67
CA THR A 129 -6.13 2.87 -6.62
C THR A 129 -6.59 2.29 -5.28
N SER A 130 -5.84 1.25 -4.87
CA SER A 130 -5.37 1.24 -3.48
C SER A 130 -4.77 2.63 -3.16
N ILE A 131 -4.48 2.98 -1.90
CA ILE A 131 -3.57 4.13 -1.72
C ILE A 131 -2.20 3.61 -2.16
N GLU A 132 -2.03 3.47 -3.48
CA GLU A 132 -0.87 2.98 -4.16
C GLU A 132 0.06 4.17 -4.09
N ARG A 133 0.81 4.27 -2.99
CA ARG A 133 1.92 5.21 -2.92
C ARG A 133 2.99 4.65 -3.85
N LYS A 134 2.76 4.79 -5.16
CA LYS A 134 3.78 4.62 -6.20
C LYS A 134 4.95 5.55 -5.95
N VAL A 135 4.74 6.61 -5.17
CA VAL A 135 5.72 7.66 -4.91
C VAL A 135 5.76 8.01 -3.43
N HIS A 136 6.97 8.13 -2.88
CA HIS A 136 7.22 8.67 -1.56
C HIS A 136 8.31 9.74 -1.64
N ARG A 137 7.96 10.97 -1.24
CA ARG A 137 8.88 12.12 -1.22
C ARG A 137 9.34 12.41 0.20
N VAL A 138 10.63 12.71 0.32
CA VAL A 138 11.29 13.14 1.55
C VAL A 138 11.93 14.49 1.30
N TYR A 139 11.70 15.44 2.21
CA TYR A 139 12.13 16.83 2.04
C TYR A 139 13.19 17.18 3.07
N GLY A 140 14.32 17.70 2.58
CA GLY A 140 15.33 18.36 3.40
C GLY A 140 15.36 19.86 3.14
N THR A 141 16.23 20.57 3.86
CA THR A 141 16.34 22.04 3.72
C THR A 141 16.85 22.47 2.34
N LYS A 142 17.82 21.75 1.77
CA LYS A 142 18.52 22.12 0.53
C LYS A 142 18.15 21.25 -0.68
N ALA A 143 17.53 20.10 -0.43
CA ALA A 143 17.20 19.13 -1.45
C ALA A 143 15.97 18.30 -1.05
N ALA A 144 15.36 17.65 -2.04
CA ALA A 144 14.30 16.67 -1.85
C ALA A 144 14.66 15.39 -2.59
N VAL A 145 14.23 14.25 -2.05
CA VAL A 145 14.38 12.94 -2.70
C VAL A 145 13.01 12.30 -2.87
N THR A 146 12.79 11.71 -4.04
CA THR A 146 11.61 10.92 -4.36
C THR A 146 12.03 9.47 -4.56
N PHE A 147 11.37 8.54 -3.88
CA PHE A 147 11.40 7.11 -4.16
C PHE A 147 10.11 6.74 -4.88
N GLU A 148 10.22 6.04 -6.01
CA GLU A 148 9.09 5.72 -6.85
C GLU A 148 9.16 4.30 -7.39
N TYR A 149 8.02 3.61 -7.40
CA TYR A 149 7.82 2.42 -8.21
C TYR A 149 7.71 2.86 -9.67
N ALA A 150 8.60 2.36 -10.51
CA ALA A 150 8.62 2.65 -11.93
C ALA A 150 8.74 1.36 -12.75
N LYS A 151 8.63 1.52 -14.07
CA LYS A 151 8.99 0.49 -15.04
C LYS A 151 10.20 0.96 -15.84
N THR A 152 11.10 0.04 -16.07
CA THR A 152 12.18 0.16 -17.06
C THR A 152 11.61 0.14 -18.48
N ARG A 153 12.44 0.44 -19.48
CA ARG A 153 12.01 0.48 -20.89
C ARG A 153 11.51 -0.88 -21.40
N ASP A 154 12.04 -1.97 -20.85
CA ASP A 154 11.64 -3.36 -21.11
C ASP A 154 10.45 -3.82 -20.24
N GLY A 155 9.87 -2.93 -19.42
CA GLY A 155 8.65 -3.22 -18.66
C GLY A 155 8.88 -3.90 -17.31
N ARG A 156 10.14 -4.15 -16.93
CA ARG A 156 10.50 -4.70 -15.61
C ARG A 156 10.29 -3.65 -14.52
N SER A 157 9.77 -4.06 -13.36
CA SER A 157 9.58 -3.16 -12.22
C SER A 157 10.94 -2.70 -11.69
N CYS A 158 11.06 -1.44 -11.28
CA CYS A 158 12.28 -0.92 -10.68
C CYS A 158 11.96 0.11 -9.61
N LEU A 159 12.90 0.30 -8.68
CA LEU A 159 12.87 1.46 -7.79
C LEU A 159 13.55 2.63 -8.52
N GLN A 160 12.78 3.67 -8.83
CA GLN A 160 13.32 4.94 -9.31
C GLN A 160 13.57 5.87 -8.13
N VAL A 161 14.73 6.52 -8.13
CA VAL A 161 15.11 7.50 -7.13
C VAL A 161 15.45 8.82 -7.82
N GLU A 162 14.81 9.90 -7.39
CA GLU A 162 15.00 11.23 -7.95
C GLU A 162 15.45 12.22 -6.88
N GLY A 163 16.47 13.04 -7.18
CA GLY A 163 16.95 14.10 -6.31
C GLY A 163 16.78 15.47 -6.94
N ALA A 164 16.06 16.37 -6.28
CA ALA A 164 15.89 17.76 -6.70
C ALA A 164 16.54 18.74 -5.71
N GLY A 165 17.13 19.82 -6.23
CA GLY A 165 17.66 20.91 -5.41
C GLY A 165 16.56 21.90 -5.01
N ARG A 166 16.82 22.71 -3.98
CA ARG A 166 15.97 23.87 -3.68
C ARG A 166 15.89 24.79 -4.89
N ASP A 167 14.69 25.27 -5.20
CA ASP A 167 14.52 26.30 -6.21
C ASP A 167 15.00 27.65 -5.64
N SER A 168 15.78 28.40 -6.41
CA SER A 168 16.26 29.73 -6.01
C SER A 168 15.19 30.81 -6.11
N ARG A 169 14.11 30.57 -6.88
CA ARG A 169 13.05 31.53 -7.17
C ARG A 169 11.75 31.26 -6.42
N SER A 170 11.64 30.11 -5.76
CA SER A 170 10.44 29.71 -5.03
C SER A 170 10.77 29.00 -3.72
N GLN A 171 9.77 28.85 -2.85
CA GLN A 171 9.91 28.03 -1.63
C GLN A 171 9.89 26.52 -1.91
N GLY A 172 9.93 26.11 -3.18
CA GLY A 172 9.84 24.71 -3.62
C GLY A 172 11.19 24.09 -3.98
N PHE A 173 11.12 22.97 -4.70
CA PHE A 173 12.27 22.25 -5.25
C PHE A 173 12.19 22.25 -6.77
N ASN A 174 13.33 22.42 -7.43
CA ASN A 174 13.41 22.44 -8.89
C ASN A 174 13.43 21.00 -9.44
N TRP A 175 12.24 20.44 -9.69
CA TRP A 175 12.10 19.10 -10.27
C TRP A 175 12.42 19.02 -11.76
N SER A 176 12.55 20.15 -12.46
CA SER A 176 12.98 20.15 -13.87
C SER A 176 14.46 19.83 -14.03
N ASP A 177 15.28 20.12 -13.00
CA ASP A 177 16.72 19.84 -12.92
C ASP A 177 17.01 18.74 -11.88
N LYS A 178 16.25 17.63 -11.97
CA LYS A 178 16.38 16.50 -11.06
C LYS A 178 17.41 15.49 -11.55
N ILE A 179 18.13 14.88 -10.62
CA ILE A 179 18.99 13.71 -10.87
C ILE A 179 18.12 12.46 -10.74
N ILE A 180 18.09 11.61 -11.77
CA ILE A 180 17.29 10.39 -11.81
C ILE A 180 18.21 9.16 -11.87
N LEU A 181 17.88 8.16 -11.05
CA LEU A 181 18.48 6.83 -11.02
C LEU A 181 17.36 5.78 -11.02
N GLN A 182 17.54 4.69 -11.77
CA GLN A 182 16.69 3.51 -11.68
C GLN A 182 17.55 2.34 -11.20
N PHE A 183 17.05 1.65 -10.18
CA PHE A 183 17.76 0.54 -9.55
C PHE A 183 17.26 -0.80 -10.07
N SER A 184 18.20 -1.69 -10.35
CA SER A 184 17.98 -3.11 -10.59
C SER A 184 17.44 -3.82 -9.34
N ASP A 185 17.02 -5.07 -9.50
CA ASP A 185 16.57 -5.91 -8.38
C ASP A 185 17.66 -6.04 -7.31
N SER A 186 18.90 -6.33 -7.72
CA SER A 186 20.02 -6.49 -6.81
C SER A 186 20.36 -5.21 -6.04
N GLU A 187 20.24 -4.04 -6.68
CA GLU A 187 20.45 -2.75 -6.01
C GLU A 187 19.29 -2.44 -5.05
N ALA A 188 18.04 -2.73 -5.45
CA ALA A 188 16.88 -2.57 -4.58
C ALA A 188 16.95 -3.48 -3.33
N MET A 189 17.43 -4.72 -3.48
CA MET A 189 17.70 -5.64 -2.35
C MET A 189 18.72 -5.06 -1.38
N GLN A 190 19.79 -4.44 -1.88
CA GLN A 190 20.81 -3.79 -1.06
C GLN A 190 20.28 -2.55 -0.33
N VAL A 191 19.43 -1.75 -0.99
CA VAL A 191 18.71 -0.64 -0.33
C VAL A 191 17.85 -1.18 0.81
N LEU A 192 17.08 -2.25 0.56
CA LEU A 192 16.28 -2.91 1.59
C LEU A 192 17.15 -3.35 2.77
N ALA A 193 18.32 -3.96 2.50
CA ALA A 193 19.23 -4.41 3.54
C ALA A 193 19.71 -3.26 4.44
N VAL A 194 20.01 -2.08 3.90
CA VAL A 194 20.34 -0.92 4.74
C VAL A 194 19.14 -0.44 5.55
N LEU A 195 17.96 -0.31 4.92
CA LEU A 195 16.74 0.13 5.63
C LEU A 195 16.23 -0.87 6.68
N ARG A 196 16.66 -2.13 6.58
CA ARG A 196 16.42 -3.19 7.58
C ARG A 196 17.57 -3.33 8.58
N ASN A 197 18.58 -2.47 8.50
CA ASN A 197 19.76 -2.45 9.37
C ASN A 197 20.64 -3.71 9.27
N TRP A 198 20.58 -4.44 8.16
CA TRP A 198 21.48 -5.57 7.90
C TRP A 198 22.81 -5.11 7.30
N LEU A 199 22.80 -3.98 6.58
CA LEU A 199 24.02 -3.31 6.10
C LEU A 199 24.12 -1.90 6.69
N PRO A 200 25.33 -1.40 6.97
CA PRO A 200 25.52 -0.04 7.48
C PRO A 200 25.32 1.01 6.37
N SER A 201 25.72 0.69 5.14
CA SER A 201 25.63 1.59 3.99
C SER A 201 25.72 0.85 2.66
N VAL A 202 25.24 1.50 1.60
CA VAL A 202 25.44 1.09 0.20
C VAL A 202 25.82 2.29 -0.66
N GLU A 203 26.60 2.04 -1.71
CA GLU A 203 26.89 2.99 -2.79
C GLU A 203 26.62 2.34 -4.14
N PHE A 204 25.82 3.00 -4.98
CA PHE A 204 25.60 2.64 -6.37
C PHE A 204 26.17 3.74 -7.24
N ALA A 205 27.22 3.45 -8.00
CA ALA A 205 27.96 4.41 -8.81
C ALA A 205 27.92 4.04 -10.29
N ASN A 206 28.41 4.95 -11.15
CA ASN A 206 28.52 4.76 -12.60
C ASN A 206 27.18 4.64 -13.33
N HIS A 207 26.10 5.22 -12.80
CA HIS A 207 24.82 5.29 -13.49
C HIS A 207 24.77 6.43 -14.53
N GLY A 208 23.83 6.31 -15.47
CA GLY A 208 23.62 7.29 -16.54
C GLY A 208 24.59 7.13 -17.71
N ALA A 209 24.28 7.75 -18.85
CA ALA A 209 25.09 7.63 -20.06
C ALA A 209 26.54 8.13 -19.88
N ALA A 210 26.73 9.17 -19.08
CA ALA A 210 28.05 9.71 -18.74
C ALA A 210 28.74 8.98 -17.56
N ARG A 211 28.08 7.97 -16.96
CA ARG A 211 28.57 7.22 -15.78
C ARG A 211 28.98 8.11 -14.60
N ASP A 212 28.35 9.27 -14.48
CA ASP A 212 28.68 10.31 -13.50
C ASP A 212 27.65 10.41 -12.36
N LYS A 213 26.61 9.56 -12.38
CA LYS A 213 25.59 9.54 -11.34
C LYS A 213 25.89 8.47 -10.29
N ARG A 214 25.62 8.82 -9.04
CA ARG A 214 25.75 7.91 -7.89
C ARG A 214 24.69 8.17 -6.83
N MET A 215 24.40 7.14 -6.05
CA MET A 215 23.61 7.25 -4.83
C MET A 215 24.30 6.53 -3.68
N THR A 216 24.23 7.14 -2.50
CA THR A 216 24.62 6.51 -1.24
C THR A 216 23.44 6.53 -0.28
N LEU A 217 23.28 5.45 0.46
CA LEU A 217 22.34 5.34 1.58
C LEU A 217 23.10 4.81 2.79
N THR A 218 23.05 5.53 3.90
CA THR A 218 23.83 5.22 5.09
C THR A 218 22.98 5.35 6.35
N LYS A 219 22.99 4.33 7.21
CA LYS A 219 22.39 4.41 8.54
C LYS A 219 23.15 5.40 9.41
N GLN A 220 22.44 6.30 10.09
CA GLN A 220 23.04 7.29 10.99
C GLN A 220 23.08 6.76 12.44
N ALA A 221 24.07 7.18 13.21
CA ALA A 221 24.26 6.72 14.59
C ALA A 221 23.15 7.18 15.55
N GLN A 222 22.64 8.40 15.38
CA GLN A 222 21.69 9.00 16.31
C GLN A 222 20.22 8.64 16.02
N ALA A 223 19.86 8.40 14.75
CA ALA A 223 18.63 7.77 14.26
C ALA A 223 18.48 8.02 12.75
N GLY A 224 17.74 7.15 12.05
CA GLY A 224 17.39 7.32 10.65
C GLY A 224 18.54 7.05 9.68
N TYR A 225 18.40 7.56 8.47
CA TYR A 225 19.30 7.31 7.36
C TYR A 225 19.65 8.63 6.67
N LEU A 226 20.78 8.63 5.96
CA LEU A 226 21.16 9.72 5.08
C LEU A 226 21.15 9.22 3.64
N VAL A 227 20.39 9.89 2.78
CA VAL A 227 20.34 9.64 1.34
C VAL A 227 21.12 10.74 0.65
N SER A 228 22.06 10.38 -0.22
CA SER A 228 22.79 11.33 -1.07
C SER A 228 22.75 10.86 -2.51
N ILE A 229 22.22 11.70 -3.40
CA ILE A 229 22.21 11.48 -4.85
C ILE A 229 23.13 12.52 -5.46
N ARG A 230 24.07 12.09 -6.30
CA ARG A 230 25.03 12.98 -6.94
C ARG A 230 25.09 12.75 -8.44
N GLN A 231 25.37 13.82 -9.18
CA GLN A 231 25.69 13.82 -10.59
C GLN A 231 26.84 14.81 -10.81
N ALA A 232 27.97 14.31 -11.29
CA ALA A 232 29.21 15.09 -11.37
C ALA A 232 29.52 15.80 -10.03
N THR A 233 29.57 17.12 -10.01
CA THR A 233 29.86 17.94 -8.81
C THR A 233 28.62 18.28 -7.98
N VAL A 234 27.41 18.01 -8.49
CA VAL A 234 26.15 18.38 -7.83
C VAL A 234 25.69 17.26 -6.92
N ALA A 235 25.41 17.58 -5.65
CA ALA A 235 24.88 16.65 -4.66
C ALA A 235 23.53 17.10 -4.09
N ARG A 236 22.62 16.15 -3.94
CA ARG A 236 21.30 16.29 -3.31
C ARG A 236 21.27 15.35 -2.10
N VAL A 237 21.35 15.92 -0.90
CA VAL A 237 21.46 15.17 0.36
C VAL A 237 20.26 15.44 1.24
N VAL A 238 19.60 14.38 1.69
CA VAL A 238 18.35 14.45 2.46
C VAL A 238 18.38 13.42 3.61
N PRO A 239 18.08 13.82 4.85
CA PRO A 239 17.85 12.86 5.93
C PRO A 239 16.54 12.12 5.70
N LEU A 240 16.56 10.79 5.85
CA LEU A 240 15.39 9.92 5.82
C LEU A 240 15.08 9.46 7.25
N PRO A 241 14.03 9.99 7.90
CA PRO A 241 13.64 9.55 9.23
C PRO A 241 13.22 8.07 9.25
N THR A 242 13.46 7.38 10.37
CA THR A 242 13.13 5.95 10.53
C THR A 242 11.65 5.66 10.27
N PHE A 243 10.73 6.54 10.70
CA PHE A 243 9.30 6.35 10.49
C PHE A 243 8.88 6.47 9.02
N GLU A 244 9.68 7.14 8.18
CA GLU A 244 9.46 7.25 6.74
C GLU A 244 10.06 6.06 5.96
N ALA A 245 11.10 5.42 6.51
CA ALA A 245 11.76 4.26 5.89
C ALA A 245 10.79 3.11 5.57
N PHE A 246 9.75 2.90 6.39
CA PHE A 246 8.72 1.88 6.13
C PHE A 246 8.05 2.06 4.75
N LYS A 247 7.81 3.30 4.31
CA LYS A 247 7.20 3.57 3.00
C LYS A 247 8.14 3.20 1.85
N VAL A 248 9.44 3.44 2.02
CA VAL A 248 10.46 3.04 1.04
C VAL A 248 10.61 1.52 1.00
N VAL A 249 10.61 0.85 2.16
CA VAL A 249 10.60 -0.62 2.25
C VAL A 249 9.37 -1.21 1.53
N SER A 250 8.18 -0.62 1.73
CA SER A 250 6.96 -1.07 1.05
C SER A 250 7.06 -0.96 -0.48
N LEU A 251 7.65 0.12 -1.00
CA LEU A 251 7.93 0.29 -2.43
C LEU A 251 8.88 -0.80 -2.95
N ILE A 252 9.97 -1.07 -2.24
CA ILE A 252 10.95 -2.08 -2.64
C ILE A 252 10.34 -3.48 -2.63
N MET A 253 9.59 -3.83 -1.58
CA MET A 253 8.90 -5.13 -1.51
C MET A 253 7.93 -5.31 -2.68
N ARG A 254 7.27 -4.24 -3.14
CA ARG A 254 6.42 -4.28 -4.34
C ARG A 254 7.25 -4.50 -5.61
N VAL A 255 8.34 -3.76 -5.80
CA VAL A 255 9.24 -3.92 -6.96
C VAL A 255 9.73 -5.37 -7.06
N LEU A 256 10.25 -5.91 -5.95
CA LEU A 256 10.81 -7.26 -5.90
C LEU A 256 9.72 -8.33 -6.08
N GLY A 257 8.55 -8.15 -5.44
CA GLY A 257 7.42 -9.06 -5.58
C GLY A 257 6.86 -9.12 -7.00
N ASP A 258 6.78 -7.98 -7.68
CA ASP A 258 6.31 -7.93 -9.08
C ASP A 258 7.29 -8.60 -10.04
N ASN A 259 8.58 -8.54 -9.74
CA ASN A 259 9.62 -9.19 -10.54
C ASN A 259 9.79 -10.68 -10.18
N SER A 260 9.28 -11.11 -9.02
CA SER A 260 9.35 -12.49 -8.52
C SER A 260 8.00 -12.99 -7.98
N PRO A 261 6.96 -13.12 -8.83
CA PRO A 261 5.58 -13.37 -8.39
C PRO A 261 5.35 -14.75 -7.74
N HIS A 262 6.32 -15.65 -7.88
CA HIS A 262 6.30 -16.98 -7.26
C HIS A 262 6.87 -17.00 -5.83
N LEU A 263 7.49 -15.91 -5.38
CA LEU A 263 8.04 -15.77 -4.04
C LEU A 263 7.07 -14.97 -3.18
N ASP A 264 6.81 -15.45 -1.97
CA ASP A 264 6.10 -14.65 -0.99
C ASP A 264 7.01 -13.53 -0.42
N PRO A 265 6.43 -12.46 0.14
CA PRO A 265 7.22 -11.34 0.68
C PRO A 265 8.17 -11.73 1.82
N ALA A 266 7.88 -12.77 2.60
CA ALA A 266 8.77 -13.20 3.68
C ALA A 266 10.02 -13.88 3.10
N MET A 267 9.86 -14.72 2.08
CA MET A 267 10.96 -15.35 1.35
C MET A 267 11.88 -14.30 0.71
N ILE A 268 11.30 -13.29 0.05
CA ILE A 268 12.08 -12.17 -0.53
C ILE A 268 12.92 -11.47 0.54
N ALA A 269 12.30 -11.15 1.69
CA ALA A 269 13.01 -10.49 2.79
C ALA A 269 14.13 -11.38 3.36
N GLN A 270 13.90 -12.69 3.50
CA GLN A 270 14.89 -13.65 3.96
C GLN A 270 16.09 -13.72 3.00
N MET A 271 15.86 -13.87 1.70
CA MET A 271 16.95 -13.91 0.70
C MET A 271 17.77 -12.61 0.69
N CYS A 272 17.13 -11.45 0.88
CA CYS A 272 17.83 -10.17 1.01
C CYS A 272 18.70 -10.12 2.27
N GLN A 273 18.25 -10.72 3.37
CA GLN A 273 19.01 -10.81 4.61
C GLN A 273 20.22 -11.72 4.45
N GLU A 274 20.04 -12.89 3.82
CA GLU A 274 21.12 -13.83 3.52
C GLU A 274 22.21 -13.17 2.68
N MET A 275 21.82 -12.49 1.60
CA MET A 275 22.74 -11.69 0.76
C MET A 275 23.54 -10.68 1.59
N ALA A 276 22.89 -9.95 2.49
CA ALA A 276 23.53 -8.95 3.34
C ALA A 276 24.53 -9.59 4.32
N THR A 277 24.20 -10.75 4.89
CA THR A 277 25.09 -11.47 5.81
C THR A 277 26.31 -12.09 5.12
N SER A 278 26.18 -12.50 3.86
CA SER A 278 27.31 -13.03 3.08
C SER A 278 28.26 -11.95 2.55
N ALA A 279 27.88 -10.67 2.61
CA ALA A 279 28.69 -9.54 2.18
C ALA A 279 29.49 -8.89 3.32
N ALA A 280 29.25 -9.29 4.57
CA ALA A 280 29.91 -8.81 5.78
C ALA A 280 31.07 -9.74 6.18
#